data_AF-A0A814FH75-F1
#
_entry.id   AF-A0A814FH75-F1
#
_cell.length_a   1.000
_cell.length_b   1.000
_cell.length_c   1.000
_cell.angle_alpha   90.00
_cell.angle_beta   90.00
_cell.angle_gamma   90.00
#
_symmetry.space_group_name_H-M   'P 1'
#
loop_
_entity.id
_entity.type
_entity.pdbx_description
1 polymer ?
#
loop_
_entity_poly.entity_id
_entity_poly.type
_entity_poly.pdbx_seq_one_letter_code
_entity_poly.pdbx_strand_id
1 'polypeptide(L)'
;MAEKMRLTDLDGYRQRAACICVRNEREDEILLITSRDKTSWIIPGGGIEQNETRIDAAHRELYEEAGVRGRVIRDLGIVEDIARKRRTNVFVIYVEHEYDDWDERRLYGRQRHWYRLNEVLSLLKGSKQSQYEFFQRFLLT
;
A
#
# COMPACT_ATOMS: atom_id res chain seq x y z
N MET A 1 13.49 18.60 -6.67
CA MET A 1 13.06 17.27 -6.20
C MET A 1 14.32 16.44 -6.03
N ALA A 2 14.71 16.08 -4.81
CA ALA A 2 15.84 15.18 -4.61
C ALA A 2 15.50 13.80 -5.21
N GLU A 3 16.47 13.14 -5.83
CA GLU A 3 16.29 11.79 -6.34
C GLU A 3 16.15 10.84 -5.13
N LYS A 4 14.93 10.32 -4.91
CA LYS A 4 14.66 9.33 -3.85
C LYS A 4 15.41 8.04 -4.18
N MET A 5 16.55 7.80 -3.54
CA MET A 5 17.35 6.60 -3.76
C MET A 5 16.68 5.40 -3.07
N ARG A 6 16.23 4.45 -3.90
CA ARG A 6 15.43 3.31 -3.45
C ARG A 6 16.30 2.10 -3.14
N LEU A 7 15.95 1.39 -2.08
CA LEU A 7 16.67 0.20 -1.65
C LEU A 7 16.43 -0.97 -2.62
N THR A 8 17.52 -1.63 -3.00
CA THR A 8 17.54 -2.87 -3.78
C THR A 8 18.38 -3.88 -3.00
N ASP A 9 17.94 -5.13 -2.94
CA ASP A 9 18.70 -6.19 -2.28
C ASP A 9 19.76 -6.82 -3.20
N LEU A 10 20.52 -7.78 -2.66
CA LEU A 10 21.61 -8.46 -3.37
C LEU A 10 21.15 -9.25 -4.60
N ASP A 11 19.88 -9.66 -4.63
CA ASP A 11 19.27 -10.40 -5.76
C ASP A 11 18.75 -9.45 -6.85
N GLY A 12 18.94 -8.13 -6.67
CA GLY A 12 18.45 -7.10 -7.56
C GLY A 12 16.96 -6.79 -7.40
N TYR A 13 16.32 -7.22 -6.31
CA TYR A 13 14.91 -6.91 -6.06
C TYR A 13 14.76 -5.57 -5.35
N ARG A 14 13.95 -4.70 -5.94
CA ARG A 14 13.58 -3.45 -5.31
C ARG A 14 12.72 -3.72 -4.08
N GLN A 15 13.13 -3.17 -2.95
CA GLN A 15 12.40 -3.28 -1.69
C GLN A 15 11.25 -2.28 -1.64
N ARG A 16 10.10 -2.73 -1.15
CA ARG A 16 8.86 -1.98 -1.08
C ARG A 16 8.13 -2.24 0.23
N ALA A 17 7.26 -1.30 0.60
CA ALA A 17 6.29 -1.47 1.67
C ALA A 17 4.88 -1.09 1.16
N ALA A 18 3.85 -1.77 1.66
CA ALA A 18 2.46 -1.52 1.30
C ALA A 18 1.53 -1.70 2.52
N CYS A 19 0.36 -1.05 2.49
CA CYS A 19 -0.54 -0.97 3.64
C CYS A 19 -1.98 -1.40 3.28
N ILE A 20 -2.44 -2.53 3.79
CA ILE A 20 -3.88 -2.84 3.83
C ILE A 20 -4.46 -2.04 4.99
N CYS A 21 -5.19 -0.98 4.66
CA CYS A 21 -5.73 -0.05 5.64
C CYS A 21 -7.16 -0.45 5.99
N VAL A 22 -7.43 -0.69 7.27
CA VAL A 22 -8.73 -1.09 7.80
C VAL A 22 -9.33 0.05 8.61
N ARG A 23 -10.65 0.23 8.51
CA ARG A 23 -11.38 1.30 9.23
C ARG A 23 -11.78 0.90 10.65
N ASN A 24 -12.01 -0.39 10.85
CA ASN A 24 -12.67 -0.90 12.05
C ASN A 24 -12.10 -2.28 12.41
N GLU A 25 -12.43 -2.78 13.61
CA GLU A 25 -11.95 -4.07 14.13
C GLU A 25 -12.50 -5.29 13.38
N ARG A 26 -13.58 -5.14 12.60
CA ARG A 26 -14.11 -6.20 11.74
C ARG A 26 -13.32 -6.32 10.44
N GLU A 27 -12.51 -5.31 10.12
CA GLU A 27 -11.63 -5.27 8.95
C GLU A 27 -12.34 -5.52 7.62
N ASP A 28 -13.62 -5.14 7.55
CA ASP A 28 -14.51 -5.37 6.41
C ASP A 28 -14.58 -4.18 5.44
N GLU A 29 -13.92 -3.07 5.79
CA GLU A 29 -13.79 -1.86 5.00
C GLU A 29 -12.31 -1.56 4.77
N ILE A 30 -11.90 -1.49 3.51
CA ILE A 30 -10.52 -1.35 3.09
C ILE A 30 -10.34 -0.07 2.26
N LEU A 31 -9.33 0.71 2.58
CA LEU A 31 -9.00 1.90 1.80
C LEU A 31 -8.20 1.50 0.55
N LEU A 32 -8.72 1.85 -0.62
CA LEU A 32 -7.99 1.83 -1.87
C LEU A 32 -7.72 3.24 -2.35
N ILE A 33 -6.71 3.37 -3.20
CA ILE A 33 -6.39 4.61 -3.91
C ILE A 33 -6.25 4.36 -5.40
N THR A 34 -6.47 5.39 -6.21
CA THR A 34 -6.25 5.26 -7.65
C THR A 34 -4.77 5.09 -7.96
N SER A 35 -4.42 4.35 -9.00
CA SER A 35 -3.10 4.43 -9.62
C SER A 35 -2.83 5.84 -10.15
N ARG A 36 -1.56 6.20 -10.41
CA ARG A 36 -1.19 7.54 -10.88
C ARG A 36 -1.82 7.92 -12.23
N ASP A 37 -1.99 6.94 -13.11
CA ASP A 37 -2.71 7.07 -14.39
C ASP A 37 -4.23 6.98 -14.25
N LYS A 38 -4.74 6.73 -13.04
CA LYS A 38 -6.16 6.68 -12.66
C LYS A 38 -6.97 5.59 -13.39
N THR A 39 -6.30 4.57 -13.89
CA THR A 39 -6.93 3.44 -14.60
C THR A 39 -7.34 2.29 -13.68
N SER A 40 -6.85 2.26 -12.44
CA SER A 40 -7.08 1.16 -11.50
C SER A 40 -7.11 1.63 -10.05
N TRP A 41 -7.78 0.85 -9.19
CA TRP A 41 -7.70 0.96 -7.74
C TRP A 41 -6.63 0.00 -7.20
N ILE A 42 -5.80 0.51 -6.30
CA ILE A 42 -4.64 -0.18 -5.73
C ILE A 42 -4.51 0.10 -4.24
N ILE A 43 -3.73 -0.73 -3.57
CA ILE A 43 -3.30 -0.54 -2.18
C ILE A 43 -2.16 0.48 -2.14
N PRO A 44 -2.15 1.40 -1.15
CA PRO A 44 -1.04 2.33 -0.95
C PRO A 44 0.27 1.60 -0.70
N GLY A 45 1.33 2.09 -1.33
CA GLY A 45 2.67 1.57 -1.12
C GLY A 45 3.66 1.91 -2.22
N GLY A 46 4.94 1.96 -1.86
CA GLY A 46 5.99 2.40 -2.75
C GLY A 46 7.34 1.80 -2.41
N GLY A 47 8.42 2.51 -2.73
CA GLY A 47 9.78 2.00 -2.53
C GLY A 47 10.28 2.36 -1.14
N ILE A 48 11.01 1.45 -0.50
CA ILE A 48 11.74 1.78 0.72
C ILE A 48 12.93 2.66 0.33
N GLU A 49 13.07 3.80 0.99
CA GLU A 49 14.20 4.72 0.79
C GLU A 49 15.41 4.30 1.64
N GLN A 50 16.60 4.83 1.34
CA GLN A 50 17.75 4.60 2.21
C GLN A 50 17.51 5.14 3.61
N ASN A 51 17.97 4.41 4.62
CA ASN A 51 17.81 4.73 6.04
C ASN A 51 16.35 4.67 6.56
N GLU A 52 15.45 4.10 5.78
CA GLU A 52 14.05 3.90 6.16
C GLU A 52 13.82 2.45 6.59
N THR A 53 13.10 2.23 7.71
CA THR A 53 12.61 0.89 8.01
C THR A 53 11.41 0.55 7.11
N ARG A 54 11.04 -0.73 7.03
CA ARG A 54 9.84 -1.14 6.27
C ARG A 54 8.55 -0.48 6.78
N ILE A 55 8.47 -0.26 8.09
CA ILE A 55 7.33 0.39 8.74
C ILE A 55 7.31 1.88 8.45
N ASP A 56 8.47 2.55 8.50
CA ASP A 56 8.58 3.97 8.13
C ASP A 56 8.13 4.18 6.68
N ALA A 57 8.58 3.30 5.78
CA ALA A 57 8.17 3.32 4.36
C ALA A 57 6.67 3.13 4.19
N ALA A 58 6.07 2.19 4.92
CA ALA A 58 4.63 1.99 4.92
C ALA A 58 3.88 3.26 5.35
N HIS A 59 4.28 3.88 6.47
CA HIS A 59 3.66 5.11 6.96
C HIS A 59 3.86 6.30 6.03
N ARG A 60 5.07 6.50 5.49
CA ARG A 60 5.35 7.58 4.54
C ARG A 60 4.50 7.43 3.29
N GLU A 61 4.49 6.25 2.67
CA GLU A 61 3.72 6.01 1.44
C GLU A 61 2.21 6.14 1.71
N LEU A 62 1.71 5.65 2.84
CA LEU A 62 0.30 5.83 3.21
C LEU A 62 -0.08 7.32 3.35
N TYR A 63 0.80 8.12 3.96
CA TYR A 63 0.59 9.54 4.11
C TYR A 63 0.69 10.29 2.77
N GLU A 64 1.75 10.05 1.99
CA GLU A 64 1.98 10.69 0.69
C GLU A 64 0.87 10.34 -0.32
N GLU A 65 0.49 9.06 -0.40
CA GLU A 65 -0.42 8.57 -1.46
C GLU A 65 -1.90 8.70 -1.09
N ALA A 66 -2.25 8.57 0.20
CA ALA A 66 -3.64 8.54 0.65
C ALA A 66 -4.01 9.62 1.67
N GLY A 67 -3.05 10.37 2.24
CA GLY A 67 -3.34 11.36 3.28
C GLY A 67 -3.93 10.73 4.54
N VAL A 68 -3.36 9.60 4.99
CA VAL A 68 -3.86 8.83 6.13
C VAL A 68 -2.74 8.52 7.12
N ARG A 69 -3.08 8.50 8.42
CA ARG A 69 -2.23 7.98 9.50
C ARG A 69 -2.99 6.96 10.33
N GLY A 70 -2.22 6.07 10.96
CA GLY A 70 -2.75 5.00 11.79
C GLY A 70 -1.62 4.19 12.39
N ARG A 71 -1.97 3.09 13.05
CA ARG A 71 -1.02 2.18 13.70
C ARG A 71 -0.96 0.84 12.98
N VAL A 72 0.24 0.28 12.86
CA VAL A 72 0.43 -1.09 12.36
C VAL A 72 -0.15 -2.06 13.39
N ILE A 73 -1.01 -2.98 12.93
CA ILE A 73 -1.63 -4.00 13.78
C ILE A 73 -1.18 -5.42 13.43
N ARG A 74 -0.74 -5.65 12.18
CA ARG A 74 -0.18 -6.93 11.72
C ARG A 74 0.90 -6.72 10.65
N ASP A 75 1.91 -7.59 10.64
CA ASP A 75 2.87 -7.76 9.56
C ASP A 75 2.52 -9.07 8.81
N LEU A 76 2.17 -8.95 7.53
CA LEU A 76 1.78 -10.07 6.67
C LEU A 76 2.99 -10.67 5.90
N GLY A 77 4.19 -10.18 6.20
CA GLY A 77 5.44 -10.60 5.61
C GLY A 77 5.68 -10.05 4.21
N ILE A 78 6.59 -10.71 3.49
CA ILE A 78 7.07 -10.27 2.18
C ILE A 78 6.36 -11.02 1.06
N VAL A 79 5.79 -10.28 0.12
CA VAL A 79 5.26 -10.79 -1.16
C VAL A 79 6.23 -10.45 -2.29
N GLU A 80 6.61 -11.45 -3.07
CA GLU A 80 7.59 -11.33 -4.15
C GLU A 80 6.91 -11.30 -5.53
N ASP A 81 7.12 -10.21 -6.28
CA ASP A 81 6.74 -10.09 -7.68
C ASP A 81 8.00 -10.30 -8.54
N ILE A 82 8.25 -11.56 -8.93
CA ILE A 82 9.41 -11.99 -9.72
C ILE A 82 9.47 -11.23 -11.05
N ALA A 83 8.33 -11.10 -11.73
CA ALA A 83 8.24 -10.47 -13.05
C ALA A 83 8.66 -9.00 -13.01
N ARG A 84 8.39 -8.30 -11.91
CA ARG A 84 8.77 -6.89 -11.71
C ARG A 84 10.01 -6.70 -10.85
N LYS A 85 10.65 -7.78 -10.38
CA LYS A 85 11.77 -7.75 -9.43
C LYS A 85 11.48 -6.88 -8.20
N ARG A 86 10.37 -7.16 -7.52
CA ARG A 86 9.95 -6.44 -6.30
C ARG A 86 9.70 -7.37 -5.14
N ARG A 87 10.16 -6.99 -3.95
CA ARG A 87 9.79 -7.61 -2.67
C ARG A 87 9.05 -6.57 -1.84
N THR A 88 7.80 -6.85 -1.51
CA THR A 88 6.92 -5.90 -0.81
C THR A 88 6.57 -6.44 0.57
N ASN A 89 7.02 -5.75 1.61
CA ASN A 89 6.51 -5.96 2.97
C ASN A 89 5.09 -5.40 3.07
N VAL A 90 4.15 -6.22 3.51
CA VAL A 90 2.73 -5.84 3.59
C VAL A 90 2.31 -5.76 5.05
N PHE A 91 1.79 -4.61 5.45
CA PHE A 91 1.29 -4.36 6.79
C PHE A 91 -0.22 -4.14 6.79
N VAL A 92 -0.89 -4.54 7.87
CA VAL A 92 -2.25 -4.10 8.15
C VAL A 92 -2.16 -2.88 9.07
N ILE A 93 -2.80 -1.79 8.66
CA ILE A 93 -2.83 -0.54 9.42
C ILE A 93 -4.27 -0.21 9.79
N TYR A 94 -4.51 -0.06 11.10
CA TYR A 94 -5.76 0.50 11.59
C TYR A 94 -5.71 2.02 11.42
N VAL A 95 -6.64 2.57 10.64
CA VAL A 95 -6.68 4.01 10.35
C VAL A 95 -7.20 4.79 11.54
N GLU A 96 -6.42 5.79 11.97
CA GLU A 96 -6.78 6.66 13.10
C GLU A 96 -7.11 8.08 12.64
N HIS A 97 -6.50 8.55 11.55
CA HIS A 97 -6.67 9.91 11.04
C HIS A 97 -6.71 9.93 9.51
N GLU A 98 -7.72 10.61 8.97
CA GLU A 98 -7.88 10.89 7.54
C GLU A 98 -7.76 12.41 7.33
N TYR A 99 -6.84 12.85 6.47
CA TYR A 99 -6.67 14.27 6.12
C TYR A 99 -7.49 14.59 4.87
N ASP A 100 -8.17 15.74 4.83
CA ASP A 100 -9.00 16.12 3.66
C ASP A 100 -8.19 16.41 2.40
N ASP A 101 -6.92 16.75 2.58
CA ASP A 101 -6.04 17.18 1.51
C ASP A 101 -4.60 16.71 1.76
N TRP A 102 -3.91 16.28 0.70
CA TRP A 102 -2.60 15.64 0.78
C TRP A 102 -1.82 15.79 -0.53
N ASP A 103 -0.52 15.55 -0.48
CA ASP A 103 0.43 15.89 -1.54
C ASP A 103 0.07 15.25 -2.88
N GLU A 104 -0.12 13.92 -2.94
CA GLU A 104 -0.41 13.27 -4.21
C GLU A 104 -1.83 13.53 -4.74
N ARG A 105 -2.78 13.93 -3.88
CA ARG A 105 -4.07 14.47 -4.36
C ARG A 105 -3.86 15.78 -5.10
N ARG A 106 -3.07 16.72 -4.54
CA ARG A 106 -2.82 18.01 -5.20
C ARG A 106 -1.98 17.86 -6.46
N LEU A 107 -0.93 17.03 -6.41
CA LEU A 107 0.06 16.91 -7.48
C LEU A 107 -0.40 16.01 -8.62
N TYR A 108 -1.11 14.92 -8.30
CA TYR A 108 -1.47 13.90 -9.29
C TYR A 108 -2.98 13.68 -9.39
N GLY A 109 -3.79 14.35 -8.56
CA GLY A 109 -5.24 14.13 -8.51
C GLY A 109 -5.58 12.70 -8.08
N ARG A 110 -4.75 12.09 -7.23
CA ARG A 110 -4.98 10.76 -6.70
C ARG A 110 -6.22 10.78 -5.79
N GLN A 111 -7.09 9.79 -5.95
CA GLN A 111 -8.30 9.64 -5.14
C GLN A 111 -8.15 8.48 -4.17
N ARG A 112 -8.89 8.53 -3.06
CA ARG A 112 -9.03 7.44 -2.09
C ARG A 112 -10.49 7.08 -1.91
N HIS A 113 -10.78 5.81 -1.66
CA HIS A 113 -12.13 5.34 -1.41
C HIS A 113 -12.12 4.11 -0.50
N TRP A 114 -13.07 4.06 0.43
CA TRP A 114 -13.31 2.91 1.27
C TRP A 114 -14.23 1.92 0.54
N TYR A 115 -13.77 0.70 0.37
CA TYR A 115 -14.52 -0.39 -0.26
C TYR A 115 -14.82 -1.48 0.76
N ARG A 116 -15.94 -2.18 0.59
CA ARG A 116 -16.15 -3.42 1.33
C ARG A 116 -15.14 -4.46 0.86
N LEU A 117 -14.68 -5.30 1.77
CA LEU A 117 -13.67 -6.34 1.50
C LEU A 117 -14.06 -7.27 0.33
N ASN A 118 -15.35 -7.60 0.19
CA ASN A 118 -15.86 -8.41 -0.91
C ASN A 118 -15.79 -7.71 -2.29
N GLU A 119 -15.88 -6.37 -2.31
CA GLU A 119 -15.72 -5.57 -3.52
C GLU A 119 -14.24 -5.48 -3.94
N VAL A 120 -13.33 -5.41 -2.97
CA VAL A 120 -11.88 -5.26 -3.21
C VAL A 120 -11.33 -6.43 -4.03
N LEU A 121 -11.69 -7.67 -3.68
CA LEU A 121 -11.22 -8.84 -4.43
C LEU A 121 -11.66 -8.80 -5.90
N SER A 122 -12.87 -8.30 -6.15
CA SER A 122 -13.41 -8.14 -7.51
C SER A 122 -12.66 -7.04 -8.29
N LEU A 123 -12.31 -5.94 -7.63
CA LEU A 123 -11.53 -4.84 -8.22
C LEU A 123 -10.08 -5.21 -8.52
N LEU A 124 -9.47 -6.04 -7.68
CA LEU A 124 -8.06 -6.42 -7.79
C LEU A 124 -7.81 -7.59 -8.74
N LYS A 125 -8.84 -8.39 -9.07
CA LYS A 125 -8.74 -9.57 -9.94
C LYS A 125 -8.19 -9.24 -11.35
N GLY A 126 -8.25 -7.98 -11.77
CA GLY A 126 -7.65 -7.49 -13.03
C GLY A 126 -6.47 -6.53 -12.89
N SER A 127 -6.13 -6.06 -11.68
CA SER A 127 -5.34 -4.82 -11.53
C SER A 127 -3.88 -4.96 -11.09
N LYS A 128 -3.43 -6.13 -10.59
CA LYS A 128 -2.03 -6.60 -10.45
C LYS A 128 -2.01 -7.88 -9.60
N GLN A 129 -1.45 -8.98 -10.13
CA GLN A 129 -1.36 -10.27 -9.43
C GLN A 129 -0.81 -10.18 -8.00
N SER A 130 0.21 -9.36 -7.78
CA SER A 130 0.84 -9.19 -6.46
C SER A 130 -0.13 -8.64 -5.41
N GLN A 131 -1.06 -7.75 -5.79
CA GLN A 131 -2.03 -7.23 -4.83
C GLN A 131 -3.07 -8.27 -4.42
N TYR A 132 -3.43 -9.20 -5.33
CA TYR A 132 -4.29 -10.31 -4.96
C TYR A 132 -3.63 -11.19 -3.88
N GLU A 133 -2.32 -11.47 -4.02
CA GLU A 133 -1.57 -12.22 -3.01
C GLU A 133 -1.53 -11.49 -1.64
N PHE A 134 -1.50 -10.15 -1.63
CA PHE A 134 -1.58 -9.38 -0.38
C PHE A 134 -2.86 -9.75 0.39
N PHE A 135 -4.00 -9.82 -0.32
CA PHE A 135 -5.28 -10.17 0.28
C PHE A 135 -5.41 -11.65 0.62
N GLN A 136 -4.76 -12.55 -0.12
CA GLN A 136 -4.69 -13.95 0.28
C GLN A 136 -4.02 -14.09 1.64
N ARG A 137 -2.94 -13.35 1.91
CA ARG A 137 -2.28 -13.37 3.23
C ARG A 137 -3.13 -12.74 4.31
N PHE A 138 -3.76 -11.61 4.01
CA PHE A 138 -4.66 -10.92 4.93
C PHE A 138 -5.82 -11.80 5.39
N LEU A 139 -6.41 -12.60 4.50
CA LEU A 139 -7.55 -13.48 4.81
C LEU A 139 -7.16 -14.76 5.57
N LEU A 140 -5.86 -15.08 5.68
CA LEU A 140 -5.36 -16.28 6.35
C LEU A 140 -4.95 -16.06 7.81
N THR A 141 -5.06 -14.82 8.30
CA THR A 141 -4.67 -14.41 9.67
C THR A 141 -5.86 -13.92 10.45
#